data_AF-A0A090WHN3-F1
#
_entry.id   AF-A0A090WHN3-F1
#
_cell.length_a   1.000
_cell.length_b   1.000
_cell.length_c   1.000
_cell.angle_alpha   90.00
_cell.angle_beta   90.00
_cell.angle_gamma   90.00
#
_symmetry.space_group_name_H-M   'P 1'
#
loop_
_entity.id
_entity.type
_entity.pdbx_description
1 polymer ?
#
loop_
_entity_poly.entity_id
_entity_poly.type
_entity_poly.pdbx_seq_one_letter_code
_entity_poly.pdbx_strand_id
1 'polypeptide(L)'
;MELWIFIFVPAAYVEDFDKSYCDGQFKEFTKLSHQVTTLEQTPEYITALNHLQKLKEEALILLETQRKKHKLQSRELKAQLKQSSKTLDEQELKQLKALQHQQHLNQKFLYREYEIYLLEKQQPFQVIVDQYQSQMEALTTQRRQQSLDLQDWIFKQYDLLNANGERKNVLEIFNELNLGAPPASTGDCAAPKLLQYAFAKALKPIALAEFWWGKII
;
A
#
# COMPACT_ATOMS: atom_id res chain seq x y z
N MET A 1 -1.03 29.05 -48.45
CA MET A 1 -0.26 29.52 -47.28
C MET A 1 -0.38 28.46 -46.21
N GLU A 2 0.55 27.51 -46.21
CA GLU A 2 0.67 26.54 -45.12
C GLU A 2 1.05 27.32 -43.85
N LEU A 3 0.15 27.32 -42.87
CA LEU A 3 0.45 27.79 -41.52
C LEU A 3 1.42 26.79 -40.91
N TRP A 4 2.72 27.05 -41.06
CA TRP A 4 3.74 26.40 -40.25
C TRP A 4 3.44 26.75 -38.79
N ILE A 5 2.89 25.79 -38.04
CA ILE A 5 2.85 25.87 -36.59
C ILE A 5 4.29 25.81 -36.13
N PHE A 6 4.94 26.97 -35.99
CA PHE A 6 6.20 27.05 -35.28
C PHE A 6 5.92 26.68 -33.83
N ILE A 7 6.34 25.48 -33.43
CA ILE A 7 6.39 25.10 -32.03
C ILE A 7 7.42 26.04 -31.39
N PHE A 8 6.92 27.10 -30.75
CA PHE A 8 7.72 28.16 -30.13
C PHE A 8 8.63 27.65 -29.00
N VAL A 9 8.31 26.47 -28.46
CA VAL A 9 9.01 25.87 -27.32
C VAL A 9 9.58 24.51 -27.76
N PRO A 10 10.88 24.42 -28.09
CA PRO A 10 11.49 23.15 -28.48
C PRO A 10 11.50 22.19 -27.30
N ALA A 11 11.61 20.91 -27.62
CA ALA A 11 11.90 19.91 -26.61
C ALA A 11 13.28 20.14 -25.97
N ALA A 12 13.41 19.79 -24.70
CA ALA A 12 14.69 19.82 -23.97
C ALA A 12 15.39 18.44 -23.95
N TYR A 13 14.83 17.45 -24.66
CA TYR A 13 15.43 16.13 -24.83
C TYR A 13 16.31 16.05 -26.09
N VAL A 14 17.18 15.05 -26.16
CA VAL A 14 18.05 14.74 -27.32
C VAL A 14 17.27 14.59 -28.63
N GLU A 15 17.88 14.91 -29.77
CA GLU A 15 17.22 14.91 -31.09
C GLU A 15 16.60 13.55 -31.46
N ASP A 16 17.21 12.44 -31.02
CA ASP A 16 16.74 11.06 -31.29
C ASP A 16 15.86 10.47 -30.17
N PHE A 17 15.10 11.31 -29.45
CA PHE A 17 14.23 10.83 -28.37
C PHE A 17 13.17 9.83 -28.90
N ASP A 18 13.30 8.57 -28.48
CA ASP A 18 12.39 7.51 -28.87
C ASP A 18 11.08 7.56 -28.08
N LYS A 19 10.12 8.33 -28.60
CA LYS A 19 8.76 8.37 -28.03
C LYS A 19 8.06 7.01 -28.08
N SER A 20 8.35 6.17 -29.07
CA SER A 20 7.72 4.86 -29.21
C SER A 20 8.14 3.90 -28.09
N TYR A 21 9.38 4.01 -27.61
CA TYR A 21 9.86 3.32 -26.43
C TYR A 21 9.04 3.71 -25.18
N CYS A 22 8.88 5.01 -24.92
CA CYS A 22 8.07 5.52 -23.80
C CYS A 22 6.63 5.00 -23.86
N ASP A 23 5.97 5.12 -25.02
CA ASP A 23 4.60 4.66 -25.22
C ASP A 23 4.48 3.14 -25.02
N GLY A 24 5.51 2.38 -25.42
CA GLY A 24 5.63 0.94 -25.18
C GLY A 24 5.71 0.61 -23.69
N GLN A 25 6.65 1.23 -22.97
CA GLN A 25 6.79 1.03 -21.52
C GLN A 25 5.53 1.43 -20.75
N PHE A 26 4.90 2.55 -21.12
CA PHE A 26 3.65 3.00 -20.52
C PHE A 26 2.53 1.97 -20.68
N LYS A 27 2.41 1.36 -21.87
CA LYS A 27 1.44 0.28 -22.10
C LYS A 27 1.72 -0.93 -21.22
N GLU A 28 2.97 -1.33 -21.03
CA GLU A 28 3.33 -2.48 -20.20
C GLU A 28 2.90 -2.31 -18.73
N PHE A 29 3.30 -1.22 -18.07
CA PHE A 29 2.91 -1.05 -16.67
C PHE A 29 1.42 -0.67 -16.50
N THR A 30 0.76 -0.13 -17.55
CA THR A 30 -0.69 0.04 -17.57
C THR A 30 -1.41 -1.31 -17.60
N LYS A 31 -0.90 -2.30 -18.34
CA LYS A 31 -1.42 -3.69 -18.30
C LYS A 31 -1.33 -4.27 -16.88
N LEU A 32 -0.22 -4.06 -16.17
CA LEU A 32 -0.08 -4.50 -14.78
C LEU A 32 -1.15 -3.88 -13.88
N SER A 33 -1.45 -2.59 -14.08
CA SER A 33 -2.51 -1.89 -13.34
C SER A 33 -3.89 -2.51 -13.60
N HIS A 34 -4.19 -2.82 -14.87
CA HIS A 34 -5.43 -3.51 -15.22
C HIS A 34 -5.51 -4.93 -14.67
N GLN A 35 -4.39 -5.65 -14.58
CA GLN A 35 -4.34 -6.98 -13.97
C GLN A 35 -4.67 -6.89 -12.46
N VAL A 36 -4.10 -5.91 -11.75
CA VAL A 36 -4.46 -5.67 -10.33
C VAL A 36 -5.95 -5.40 -10.19
N THR A 37 -6.52 -4.49 -10.99
CA THR A 37 -7.96 -4.20 -10.94
C THR A 37 -8.82 -5.43 -11.26
N THR A 38 -8.39 -6.28 -12.19
CA THR A 38 -9.07 -7.55 -12.49
C THR A 38 -9.07 -8.48 -11.29
N LEU A 39 -7.94 -8.61 -10.59
CA LEU A 39 -7.83 -9.43 -9.38
C LEU A 39 -8.71 -8.87 -8.24
N GLU A 40 -8.71 -7.55 -8.03
CA GLU A 40 -9.57 -6.88 -7.03
C GLU A 40 -11.06 -7.12 -7.28
N GLN A 41 -11.46 -7.20 -8.57
CA GLN A 41 -12.84 -7.41 -8.98
C GLN A 41 -13.22 -8.88 -9.14
N THR A 42 -12.29 -9.81 -8.87
CA THR A 42 -12.55 -11.24 -9.04
C THR A 42 -13.58 -11.71 -8.01
N PRO A 43 -14.69 -12.37 -8.43
CA PRO A 43 -15.75 -12.80 -7.52
C PRO A 43 -15.26 -13.72 -6.39
N GLU A 44 -14.32 -14.62 -6.69
CA GLU A 44 -13.72 -15.50 -5.69
C GLU A 44 -13.00 -14.71 -4.58
N TYR A 45 -12.20 -13.71 -4.95
CA TYR A 45 -11.52 -12.85 -3.98
C TYR A 45 -12.52 -12.05 -3.13
N ILE A 46 -13.49 -11.39 -3.76
CA ILE A 46 -14.50 -10.58 -3.06
C ILE A 46 -15.32 -11.44 -2.09
N THR A 47 -15.77 -12.61 -2.54
CA THR A 47 -16.54 -13.53 -1.69
C THR A 47 -15.70 -14.03 -0.52
N ALA A 48 -14.46 -14.49 -0.76
CA ALA A 48 -13.57 -14.93 0.29
C ALA A 48 -13.27 -13.82 1.32
N LEU A 49 -13.03 -12.59 0.85
CA LEU A 49 -12.78 -11.43 1.70
C LEU A 49 -13.98 -11.12 2.61
N ASN A 50 -15.19 -11.08 2.05
CA ASN A 50 -16.42 -10.85 2.80
C ASN A 50 -16.70 -11.97 3.82
N HIS A 51 -16.51 -13.22 3.42
CA HIS A 51 -16.67 -14.37 4.33
C HIS A 51 -15.67 -14.34 5.48
N LEU A 52 -14.40 -14.05 5.18
CA LEU A 52 -13.34 -13.93 6.17
C LEU A 52 -13.64 -12.81 7.17
N GLN A 53 -14.05 -11.63 6.68
CA GLN A 53 -14.43 -10.51 7.55
C GLN A 53 -15.58 -10.88 8.47
N LYS A 54 -16.65 -11.47 7.93
CA LYS A 54 -17.80 -11.92 8.70
C LYS A 54 -17.40 -12.93 9.77
N LEU A 55 -16.59 -13.94 9.44
CA LEU A 55 -16.12 -14.94 10.39
C LEU A 55 -15.25 -14.33 11.50
N LYS A 56 -14.42 -13.33 11.18
CA LYS A 56 -13.62 -12.59 12.18
C LYS A 56 -14.53 -11.83 13.14
N GLU A 57 -15.53 -11.12 12.63
CA GLU A 57 -16.51 -10.39 13.45
C GLU A 57 -17.32 -11.34 14.35
N GLU A 58 -17.83 -12.45 13.80
CA GLU A 58 -18.56 -13.48 14.55
C GLU A 58 -17.66 -14.10 15.64
N ALA A 59 -16.41 -14.43 15.32
CA ALA A 59 -15.46 -15.00 16.27
C ALA A 59 -15.20 -14.05 17.45
N LEU A 60 -15.03 -12.75 17.20
CA LEU A 60 -14.85 -11.74 18.24
C LEU A 60 -16.05 -11.72 19.22
N ILE A 61 -17.27 -11.71 18.68
CA ILE A 61 -18.51 -11.69 19.49
C ILE A 61 -18.65 -12.96 20.31
N LEU A 62 -18.40 -14.13 19.70
CA LEU A 62 -18.51 -15.43 20.35
C LEU A 62 -17.50 -15.58 21.49
N LEU A 63 -16.24 -15.19 21.26
CA LEU A 63 -15.19 -15.23 22.28
C LEU A 63 -15.47 -14.25 23.42
N GLU A 64 -15.97 -13.05 23.13
CA GLU A 64 -16.35 -12.08 24.16
C GLU A 64 -17.52 -12.59 25.01
N THR A 65 -18.53 -13.19 24.38
CA THR A 65 -19.67 -13.80 25.06
C THR A 65 -19.22 -14.92 25.98
N GLN A 66 -18.31 -15.77 25.52
CA GLN A 66 -17.77 -16.87 26.32
C GLN A 66 -16.92 -16.35 27.50
N ARG A 67 -16.12 -15.29 27.30
CA ARG A 67 -15.38 -14.62 28.38
C ARG A 67 -16.34 -14.06 29.45
N LYS A 68 -17.43 -13.41 29.04
CA LYS A 68 -18.46 -12.89 29.95
C LYS A 68 -19.11 -14.01 30.76
N LYS A 69 -19.48 -15.12 30.11
CA LYS A 69 -20.04 -16.32 30.78
C LYS A 69 -19.06 -16.90 31.80
N HIS A 70 -17.80 -17.06 31.43
CA HIS A 70 -16.75 -17.57 32.33
C HIS A 70 -16.54 -16.66 33.56
N LYS A 71 -16.60 -15.33 33.37
CA LYS A 71 -16.50 -14.35 34.46
C LYS A 71 -17.67 -14.46 35.45
N LEU A 72 -18.88 -14.68 34.96
CA LEU A 72 -20.07 -14.90 35.80
C LEU A 72 -19.96 -16.20 36.58
N GLN A 73 -19.65 -17.31 35.90
CA GLN A 73 -19.45 -18.62 36.56
C GLN A 73 -18.35 -18.56 37.62
N SER A 74 -17.22 -17.91 37.34
CA SER A 74 -16.15 -17.70 38.32
C SER A 74 -16.62 -16.92 39.56
N ARG A 75 -17.57 -15.99 39.43
CA ARG A 75 -18.15 -15.26 40.57
C ARG A 75 -19.09 -16.15 41.38
N GLU A 76 -19.93 -16.94 40.70
CA GLU A 76 -20.85 -17.90 41.33
C GLU A 76 -20.09 -18.97 42.12
N LEU A 77 -19.05 -19.57 41.54
CA LEU A 77 -18.23 -20.58 42.21
C LEU A 77 -17.53 -20.02 43.47
N LYS A 78 -17.07 -18.75 43.41
CA LYS A 78 -16.51 -18.06 44.59
C LYS A 78 -17.55 -17.79 45.67
N ALA A 79 -18.77 -17.37 45.28
CA ALA A 79 -19.87 -17.16 46.22
C ALA A 79 -20.29 -18.49 46.88
N GLN A 80 -20.35 -19.58 46.09
CA GLN A 80 -20.63 -20.93 46.57
C GLN A 80 -19.58 -21.38 47.59
N LEU A 81 -18.28 -21.24 47.31
CA LEU A 81 -17.22 -21.55 48.29
C LEU A 81 -17.38 -20.77 49.60
N LYS A 82 -17.71 -19.47 49.50
CA LYS A 82 -17.91 -18.62 50.68
C LYS A 82 -19.12 -19.06 51.52
N GLN A 83 -20.18 -19.55 50.88
CA GLN A 83 -21.37 -20.06 51.59
C GLN A 83 -21.12 -21.45 52.18
N SER A 84 -20.58 -22.36 51.37
CA SER A 84 -20.31 -23.75 51.74
C SER A 84 -19.26 -23.88 52.86
N SER A 85 -18.30 -22.96 52.96
CA SER A 85 -17.32 -22.93 54.07
C SER A 85 -17.93 -22.68 55.46
N LYS A 86 -19.19 -22.27 55.54
CA LYS A 86 -19.90 -22.07 56.82
C LYS A 86 -20.64 -23.32 57.30
N THR A 87 -20.84 -24.31 56.43
CA THR A 87 -21.73 -25.45 56.68
C THR A 87 -21.10 -26.81 56.40
N LEU A 88 -20.13 -26.90 55.49
CA LEU A 88 -19.46 -28.17 55.13
C LEU A 88 -18.29 -28.50 56.06
N ASP A 89 -17.99 -29.79 56.19
CA ASP A 89 -16.79 -30.25 56.88
C ASP A 89 -15.51 -30.02 56.03
N GLU A 90 -14.34 -30.26 56.65
CA GLU A 90 -13.05 -30.02 56.00
C GLU A 90 -12.79 -30.94 54.79
N GLN A 91 -13.26 -32.18 54.81
CA GLN A 91 -13.11 -33.13 53.71
C GLN A 91 -14.03 -32.77 52.53
N GLU A 92 -15.28 -32.43 52.80
CA GLU A 92 -16.26 -31.98 51.81
C GLU A 92 -15.81 -30.68 51.13
N LEU A 93 -15.25 -29.74 51.92
CA LEU A 93 -14.71 -28.50 51.39
C LEU A 93 -13.48 -28.72 50.49
N LYS A 94 -12.63 -29.70 50.83
CA LYS A 94 -11.48 -30.09 50.01
C LYS A 94 -11.91 -30.72 48.68
N GLN A 95 -12.92 -31.58 48.70
CA GLN A 95 -13.49 -32.17 47.49
C GLN A 95 -14.13 -31.11 46.58
N LEU A 96 -14.89 -30.17 47.14
CA LEU A 96 -15.50 -29.06 46.40
C LEU A 96 -14.43 -28.19 45.70
N LYS A 97 -13.34 -27.85 46.39
CA LYS A 97 -12.23 -27.09 45.81
C LYS A 97 -11.56 -27.85 44.65
N ALA A 98 -11.35 -29.16 44.81
CA ALA A 98 -10.77 -29.98 43.74
C ALA A 98 -11.67 -30.03 42.50
N LEU A 99 -12.98 -30.19 42.70
CA LEU A 99 -13.97 -30.20 41.62
C LEU A 99 -14.03 -28.84 40.90
N GLN A 100 -14.06 -27.73 41.64
CA GLN A 100 -14.02 -26.38 41.05
C GLN A 100 -12.70 -26.10 40.32
N HIS A 101 -11.57 -26.59 40.82
CA HIS A 101 -10.29 -26.48 40.13
C HIS A 101 -10.31 -27.24 38.79
N GLN A 102 -10.82 -28.46 38.78
CA GLN A 102 -10.99 -29.25 37.55
C GLN A 102 -11.94 -28.55 36.56
N GLN A 103 -13.06 -28.00 37.03
CA GLN A 103 -13.98 -27.20 36.20
C GLN A 103 -13.27 -26.01 35.55
N HIS A 104 -12.42 -25.29 36.29
CA HIS A 104 -11.65 -24.19 35.75
C HIS A 104 -10.66 -24.63 34.65
N LEU A 105 -9.95 -25.73 34.88
CA LEU A 105 -9.05 -26.31 33.87
C LEU A 105 -9.81 -26.69 32.59
N ASN A 106 -10.95 -27.36 32.74
CA ASN A 106 -11.80 -27.75 31.62
C ASN A 106 -12.32 -26.53 30.83
N GLN A 107 -12.70 -25.45 31.52
CA GLN A 107 -13.15 -24.22 30.89
C GLN A 107 -12.03 -23.54 30.09
N LYS A 108 -10.81 -23.47 30.66
CA LYS A 108 -9.65 -22.93 29.97
C LYS A 108 -9.30 -23.76 28.73
N PHE A 109 -9.34 -25.08 28.85
CA PHE A 109 -9.13 -25.99 27.73
C PHE A 109 -10.18 -25.76 26.63
N LEU A 110 -11.47 -25.81 26.98
CA LEU A 110 -12.57 -25.60 26.02
C LEU A 110 -12.48 -24.24 25.33
N TYR A 111 -12.11 -23.18 26.06
CA TYR A 111 -11.94 -21.86 25.47
C TYR A 111 -10.84 -21.84 24.41
N ARG A 112 -9.68 -22.47 24.70
CA ARG A 112 -8.58 -22.60 23.75
C ARG A 112 -8.97 -23.41 22.52
N GLU A 113 -9.60 -24.56 22.71
CA GLU A 113 -10.07 -25.40 21.59
C GLU A 113 -11.09 -24.64 20.73
N TYR A 114 -11.92 -23.82 21.36
CA TYR A 114 -12.87 -22.99 20.64
C TYR A 114 -12.20 -21.86 19.83
N GLU A 115 -11.15 -21.24 20.36
CA GLU A 115 -10.33 -20.29 19.59
C GLU A 115 -9.70 -20.97 18.36
N ILE A 116 -9.13 -22.17 18.53
CA ILE A 116 -8.55 -22.95 17.43
C ILE A 116 -9.62 -23.26 16.38
N TYR A 117 -10.78 -23.78 16.80
CA TYR A 117 -11.90 -24.08 15.90
C TYR A 117 -12.36 -22.86 15.09
N LEU A 118 -12.45 -21.69 15.71
CA LEU A 118 -12.83 -20.45 15.03
C LEU A 118 -11.76 -19.99 14.03
N LEU A 119 -10.47 -20.21 14.34
CA LEU A 119 -9.38 -19.94 13.42
C LEU A 119 -9.37 -20.91 12.24
N GLU A 120 -9.55 -22.21 12.48
CA GLU A 120 -9.63 -23.23 11.43
C GLU A 120 -10.76 -22.95 10.44
N LYS A 121 -11.90 -22.44 10.91
CA LYS A 121 -12.99 -21.98 10.04
C LYS A 121 -12.61 -20.82 9.13
N GLN A 122 -11.69 -19.96 9.57
CA GLN A 122 -11.21 -18.81 8.79
C GLN A 122 -10.13 -19.20 7.79
N GLN A 123 -9.33 -20.23 8.09
CA GLN A 123 -8.15 -20.60 7.30
C GLN A 123 -8.40 -20.75 5.79
N PRO A 124 -9.45 -21.45 5.32
CA PRO A 124 -9.67 -21.61 3.88
C PRO A 124 -9.85 -20.28 3.15
N PHE A 125 -10.57 -19.33 3.76
CA PHE A 125 -10.79 -18.01 3.18
C PHE A 125 -9.56 -17.12 3.31
N GLN A 126 -8.82 -17.23 4.42
CA GLN A 126 -7.57 -16.50 4.62
C GLN A 126 -6.53 -16.88 3.56
N VAL A 127 -6.38 -18.19 3.25
CA VAL A 127 -5.47 -18.66 2.19
C VAL A 127 -5.82 -18.06 0.83
N ILE A 128 -7.11 -18.03 0.46
CA ILE A 128 -7.55 -17.43 -0.80
C ILE A 128 -7.21 -15.93 -0.81
N VAL A 129 -7.58 -15.19 0.24
CA VAL A 129 -7.31 -13.75 0.35
C VAL A 129 -5.82 -13.46 0.25
N ASP A 130 -4.98 -14.20 0.98
CA ASP A 130 -3.53 -14.04 1.00
C ASP A 130 -2.91 -14.31 -0.37
N GLN A 131 -3.40 -15.33 -1.08
CA GLN A 131 -2.95 -15.65 -2.44
C GLN A 131 -3.23 -14.50 -3.42
N TYR A 132 -4.43 -13.93 -3.40
CA TYR A 132 -4.78 -12.79 -4.26
C TYR A 132 -4.00 -11.53 -3.87
N GLN A 133 -3.87 -11.25 -2.57
CA GLN A 133 -3.11 -10.10 -2.07
C GLN A 133 -1.63 -10.18 -2.45
N SER A 134 -1.02 -11.36 -2.34
CA SER A 134 0.38 -11.57 -2.74
C SER A 134 0.58 -11.35 -4.24
N GLN A 135 -0.36 -11.81 -5.08
CA GLN A 135 -0.32 -11.56 -6.53
C GLN A 135 -0.44 -10.06 -6.86
N MET A 136 -1.37 -9.37 -6.21
CA MET A 136 -1.55 -7.92 -6.40
C MET A 136 -0.32 -7.13 -5.94
N GLU A 137 0.30 -7.51 -4.82
CA GLU A 137 1.53 -6.88 -4.32
C GLU A 137 2.69 -7.08 -5.29
N ALA A 138 2.86 -8.29 -5.83
CA ALA A 138 3.88 -8.57 -6.83
C ALA A 138 3.70 -7.71 -8.10
N LEU A 139 2.48 -7.60 -8.62
CA LEU A 139 2.17 -6.78 -9.79
C LEU A 139 2.36 -5.28 -9.53
N THR A 140 1.93 -4.78 -8.37
CA THR A 140 2.14 -3.38 -7.98
C THR A 140 3.62 -3.05 -7.82
N THR A 141 4.39 -3.96 -7.23
CA THR A 141 5.85 -3.81 -7.09
C THR A 141 6.53 -3.77 -8.44
N GLN A 142 6.18 -4.70 -9.33
CA GLN A 142 6.70 -4.73 -10.70
C GLN A 142 6.36 -3.46 -11.47
N ARG A 143 5.10 -2.98 -11.40
CA ARG A 143 4.67 -1.73 -12.02
C ARG A 143 5.49 -0.55 -11.53
N ARG A 144 5.68 -0.45 -10.21
CA ARG A 144 6.48 0.62 -9.60
C ARG A 144 7.91 0.61 -10.12
N GLN A 145 8.55 -0.56 -10.17
CA GLN A 145 9.91 -0.69 -10.67
C GLN A 145 10.01 -0.26 -12.15
N GLN A 146 9.11 -0.76 -13.01
CA GLN A 146 9.08 -0.37 -14.43
C GLN A 146 8.86 1.14 -14.63
N SER A 147 8.04 1.77 -13.79
CA SER A 147 7.83 3.21 -13.83
C SER A 147 9.08 4.00 -13.42
N LEU A 148 9.82 3.52 -12.43
CA LEU A 148 11.09 4.12 -12.00
C LEU A 148 12.16 3.96 -13.08
N ASP A 149 12.28 2.76 -13.65
CA ASP A 149 13.24 2.47 -14.72
C ASP A 149 12.98 3.36 -15.97
N LEU A 150 11.70 3.53 -16.34
CA LEU A 150 11.32 4.44 -17.41
C LEU A 150 11.67 5.89 -17.07
N GLN A 151 11.40 6.33 -15.85
CA GLN A 151 11.70 7.70 -15.42
C GLN A 151 13.22 7.98 -15.45
N ASP A 152 14.04 7.04 -14.98
CA ASP A 152 15.49 7.11 -15.06
C ASP A 152 15.98 7.12 -16.52
N TRP A 153 15.37 6.31 -17.38
CA TRP A 153 15.66 6.32 -18.82
C TRP A 153 15.32 7.68 -19.43
N ILE A 154 14.17 8.25 -19.09
CA ILE A 154 13.71 9.56 -19.56
C ILE A 154 14.74 10.63 -19.15
N PHE A 155 15.18 10.68 -17.89
CA PHE A 155 16.15 11.68 -17.43
C PHE A 155 17.51 11.58 -18.15
N LYS A 156 17.93 10.37 -18.53
CA LYS A 156 19.13 10.20 -19.37
C LYS A 156 19.00 10.82 -20.76
N GLN A 157 17.79 11.12 -21.22
CA GLN A 157 17.55 11.79 -22.49
C GLN A 157 17.54 13.34 -22.39
N TYR A 158 17.65 13.92 -21.18
CA TYR A 158 17.65 15.38 -20.99
C TYR A 158 19.05 15.93 -20.73
N ASP A 159 19.61 16.55 -21.76
CA ASP A 159 20.87 17.30 -21.68
C ASP A 159 20.61 18.81 -21.80
N LEU A 160 20.84 19.52 -20.71
CA LEU A 160 20.54 20.95 -20.60
C LEU A 160 21.78 21.79 -20.88
N LEU A 161 21.61 22.79 -21.75
CA LEU A 161 22.54 23.89 -21.97
C LEU A 161 22.44 24.89 -20.82
N ASN A 162 23.59 25.41 -20.38
CA ASN A 162 23.67 26.60 -19.55
C ASN A 162 23.92 27.86 -20.39
N ALA A 163 24.00 29.02 -19.73
CA ALA A 163 24.23 30.31 -20.39
C ALA A 163 25.60 30.44 -21.08
N ASN A 164 26.57 29.57 -20.76
CA ASN A 164 27.88 29.52 -21.39
C ASN A 164 27.92 28.56 -22.59
N GLY A 165 26.82 27.88 -22.90
CA GLY A 165 26.74 26.87 -23.96
C GLY A 165 27.26 25.49 -23.55
N GLU A 166 27.54 25.26 -22.26
CA GLU A 166 27.96 23.96 -21.75
C GLU A 166 26.74 23.06 -21.54
N ARG A 167 26.85 21.78 -21.91
CA ARG A 167 25.78 20.79 -21.75
C ARG A 167 26.01 19.92 -20.53
N LYS A 168 24.93 19.60 -19.82
CA LYS A 168 24.96 18.66 -18.71
C LYS A 168 23.67 17.87 -18.60
N ASN A 169 23.78 16.59 -18.26
CA ASN A 169 22.61 15.75 -18.05
C ASN A 169 21.88 16.16 -16.75
N VAL A 170 20.55 16.06 -16.75
CA VAL A 170 19.71 16.37 -15.58
C VAL A 170 20.14 15.56 -14.34
N LEU A 171 20.47 14.28 -14.49
CA LEU A 171 20.91 13.44 -13.36
C LEU A 171 22.22 13.96 -12.76
N GLU A 172 23.16 14.39 -13.60
CA GLU A 172 24.43 14.95 -13.13
C GLU A 172 24.23 16.27 -12.39
N ILE A 173 23.36 17.16 -12.91
CA ILE A 173 23.02 18.43 -12.26
C ILE A 173 22.47 18.18 -10.85
N PHE A 174 21.52 17.26 -10.71
CA PHE A 174 20.91 16.95 -9.42
C PHE A 174 21.88 16.30 -8.44
N ASN A 175 22.75 15.41 -8.93
CA ASN A 175 23.78 14.77 -8.11
C ASN A 175 24.80 15.80 -7.58
N GLU A 176 25.30 16.71 -8.43
CA GLU A 176 26.27 17.73 -8.00
C GLU A 176 25.71 18.73 -7.00
N LEU A 177 24.42 19.05 -7.14
CA LEU A 177 23.72 19.95 -6.24
C LEU A 177 23.24 19.26 -4.94
N ASN A 178 23.48 17.95 -4.78
CA ASN A 178 22.98 17.14 -3.67
C ASN A 178 21.45 17.26 -3.47
N LEU A 179 20.69 17.34 -4.56
CA LEU A 179 19.22 17.51 -4.54
C LEU A 179 18.46 16.17 -4.54
N GLY A 180 19.17 15.05 -4.61
CA GLY A 180 18.56 13.72 -4.72
C GLY A 180 18.04 13.43 -6.14
N ALA A 181 17.09 12.50 -6.24
CA ALA A 181 16.51 12.13 -7.54
C ALA A 181 15.68 13.30 -8.13
N PRO A 182 15.77 13.58 -9.44
CA PRO A 182 14.95 14.62 -10.04
C PRO A 182 13.45 14.31 -9.92
N PRO A 183 12.60 15.31 -9.58
CA PRO A 183 11.16 15.16 -9.61
C PRO A 183 10.66 14.70 -10.98
N ALA A 184 9.54 13.97 -11.00
CA ALA A 184 8.87 13.62 -12.25
C ALA A 184 8.61 14.88 -13.10
N SER A 185 8.80 14.78 -14.42
CA SER A 185 8.67 15.88 -15.38
C SER A 185 9.75 16.99 -15.28
N THR A 186 10.86 16.75 -14.56
CA THR A 186 12.03 17.63 -14.63
C THR A 186 12.49 17.77 -16.09
N GLY A 187 12.62 19.02 -16.55
CA GLY A 187 13.00 19.32 -17.94
C GLY A 187 11.82 19.39 -18.93
N ASP A 188 10.62 18.92 -18.55
CA ASP A 188 9.44 18.96 -19.44
C ASP A 188 8.56 20.22 -19.24
N CYS A 189 8.74 20.98 -18.16
CA CYS A 189 8.04 22.23 -17.95
C CYS A 189 8.46 23.34 -18.95
N ALA A 190 7.60 24.34 -19.12
CA ALA A 190 7.78 25.38 -20.15
C ALA A 190 9.05 26.22 -19.93
N ALA A 191 9.37 26.55 -18.69
CA ALA A 191 10.50 27.42 -18.36
C ALA A 191 11.88 26.85 -18.76
N PRO A 192 12.26 25.61 -18.39
CA PRO A 192 13.49 24.98 -18.88
C PRO A 192 13.54 24.98 -20.41
N LYS A 193 12.45 24.63 -21.10
CA LYS A 193 12.43 24.61 -22.58
C LYS A 193 12.65 25.99 -23.21
N LEU A 194 12.07 27.04 -22.64
CA LEU A 194 12.29 28.42 -23.08
C LEU A 194 13.75 28.85 -22.87
N LEU A 195 14.34 28.50 -21.73
CA LEU A 195 15.75 28.76 -21.45
C LEU A 195 16.67 27.97 -22.40
N GLN A 196 16.36 26.70 -22.66
CA GLN A 196 17.09 25.87 -23.63
C GLN A 196 17.04 26.47 -25.03
N TYR A 197 15.88 26.98 -25.47
CA TYR A 197 15.76 27.69 -26.75
C TYR A 197 16.65 28.93 -26.79
N ALA A 198 16.60 29.76 -25.74
CA ALA A 198 17.39 30.99 -25.68
C ALA A 198 18.89 30.69 -25.75
N PHE A 199 19.37 29.75 -24.93
CA PHE A 199 20.79 29.38 -24.91
C PHE A 199 21.24 28.72 -26.23
N ALA A 200 20.43 27.84 -26.82
CA ALA A 200 20.73 27.23 -28.12
C ALA A 200 20.79 28.24 -29.28
N LYS A 201 20.10 29.38 -29.15
CA LYS A 201 20.11 30.48 -30.14
C LYS A 201 21.04 31.63 -29.75
N ALA A 202 21.87 31.47 -28.72
CA ALA A 202 22.73 32.52 -28.17
C ALA A 202 21.98 33.82 -27.81
N LEU A 203 20.70 33.68 -27.44
CA LEU A 203 19.88 34.77 -26.91
C LEU A 203 20.17 34.95 -25.42
N LYS A 204 20.05 36.18 -24.93
CA LYS A 204 20.17 36.51 -23.50
C LYS A 204 18.78 36.66 -22.89
N PRO A 205 18.30 35.71 -22.05
CA PRO A 205 17.04 35.89 -21.33
C PRO A 205 17.11 37.14 -20.44
N ILE A 206 16.10 38.01 -20.52
CA ILE A 206 16.01 39.24 -19.71
C ILE A 206 15.09 39.03 -18.51
N ALA A 207 13.94 38.40 -18.72
CA ALA A 207 12.97 38.08 -17.69
C ALA A 207 12.17 36.83 -18.08
N LEU A 208 11.73 36.07 -17.08
CA LEU A 208 10.80 34.95 -17.20
C LEU A 208 9.69 35.15 -16.16
N ALA A 209 8.44 34.99 -16.57
CA ALA A 209 7.30 35.09 -15.69
C ALA A 209 6.50 33.78 -15.75
N GLU A 210 6.27 33.16 -14.60
CA GLU A 210 5.35 32.06 -14.43
C GLU A 210 4.16 32.56 -13.62
N PHE A 211 2.95 32.28 -14.10
CA PHE A 211 1.74 32.55 -13.36
C PHE A 211 0.81 31.36 -13.49
N TRP A 212 0.05 31.13 -12.43
CA TRP A 212 -0.96 30.11 -12.42
C TRP A 212 -2.31 30.72 -12.79
N TRP A 213 -3.09 30.01 -13.61
CA TRP A 213 -4.40 30.45 -14.09
C TRP A 213 -5.44 29.36 -13.79
N GLY A 214 -6.27 29.57 -12.77
CA GLY A 214 -7.30 28.59 -12.37
C GLY A 214 -8.02 28.95 -11.06
N LYS A 215 -8.65 27.96 -10.41
CA LYS A 215 -9.08 28.03 -8.99
C LYS A 215 -8.18 27.18 -8.10
N ILE A 216 -7.71 27.74 -6.98
CA ILE A 216 -6.92 27.01 -6.00
C ILE A 216 -7.93 26.05 -5.40
N ILE A 217 -7.72 24.75 -5.63
CA ILE A 217 -8.56 23.67 -5.10
C ILE A 217 -8.09 23.38 -3.68
#